data_AF-M2Q158-F1
#
_entry.id   AF-M2Q158-F1
#
_cell.length_a   1.000
_cell.length_b   1.000
_cell.length_c   1.000
_cell.angle_alpha   90.00
_cell.angle_beta   90.00
_cell.angle_gamma   90.00
#
_symmetry.space_group_name_H-M   'P 1'
#
loop_
_entity.id
_entity.type
_entity.pdbx_description
1 polymer ?
#
loop_
_entity_poly.entity_id
_entity_poly.type
_entity_poly.pdbx_seq_one_letter_code
_entity_poly.pdbx_strand_id
1 'polypeptide(L)'
;DQDPAEDIDETTLGDIDKIPGIDEGTERERAERVQIHKSTRLKLQQWFLHDRGKVPGAADSKEVKKLFKAIGQESVRPPRRLSAVAFYQKMFYDDRVKADFDARYSTALKAWQDARDRGITIPDKPPAQLKIRNEVAAENWAKESKEFREEMLQALEEEHERELLEVKGLEAMDHPDDFELAMREASVFLQAIAEGLQRRYGMAASILMAGPIPEKGGSLDVRSIHAAVTSGAAALRWPQADPDGYAQVEKIMLKFVAQVFPIAERAARAANDDDAQGIGDAHGSGSASADAKANTDAYSCSCSDYDPFAPTA
;
A
#
# COMPACT_ATOMS: atom_id res chain seq x y z
N ASP A 1 -40.57 16.55 16.68
CA ASP A 1 -40.19 15.20 17.12
C ASP A 1 -38.72 14.98 16.86
N GLN A 2 -37.92 15.31 17.87
CA GLN A 2 -36.49 15.01 17.92
C GLN A 2 -36.37 13.74 18.77
N ASP A 3 -35.82 12.68 18.20
CA ASP A 3 -35.43 11.49 18.96
C ASP A 3 -34.42 11.88 20.03
N PRO A 4 -34.57 11.42 21.28
CA PRO A 4 -33.59 11.67 22.31
C PRO A 4 -32.30 10.91 21.99
N ALA A 5 -31.18 11.60 22.11
CA ALA A 5 -29.87 10.98 22.13
C ALA A 5 -29.81 10.05 23.36
N GLU A 6 -29.90 8.75 23.13
CA GLU A 6 -29.53 7.76 24.14
C GLU A 6 -28.03 7.88 24.38
N ASP A 7 -27.69 8.46 25.51
CA ASP A 7 -26.36 8.46 26.10
C ASP A 7 -26.07 6.99 26.47
N ILE A 8 -25.36 6.28 25.59
CA ILE A 8 -24.93 4.91 25.85
C ILE A 8 -23.82 5.01 26.89
N ASP A 9 -24.22 4.88 28.16
CA ASP A 9 -23.35 4.80 29.31
C ASP A 9 -22.23 3.76 29.07
N GLU A 10 -20.99 4.25 28.93
CA GLU A 10 -19.75 3.45 28.79
C GLU A 10 -19.52 2.49 29.98
N THR A 11 -20.38 2.51 30.99
CA THR A 11 -20.26 1.71 32.22
C THR A 11 -20.86 0.30 32.13
N THR A 12 -21.50 -0.10 31.01
CA THR A 12 -22.05 -1.48 30.85
C THR A 12 -21.09 -2.50 30.22
N LEU A 13 -19.78 -2.24 30.18
CA LEU A 13 -18.78 -3.25 29.78
C LEU A 13 -18.34 -4.18 30.93
N GLY A 14 -18.84 -3.95 32.15
CA GLY A 14 -18.47 -4.72 33.36
C GLY A 14 -19.21 -6.04 33.58
N ASP A 15 -20.35 -6.28 32.91
CA ASP A 15 -21.21 -7.46 33.17
C ASP A 15 -21.27 -8.46 32.00
N ILE A 16 -20.53 -8.24 30.91
CA ILE A 16 -20.46 -9.19 29.77
C ILE A 16 -19.66 -10.47 30.11
N ASP A 17 -18.93 -10.48 31.23
CA ASP A 17 -18.09 -11.60 31.65
C ASP A 17 -18.83 -12.66 32.48
N LYS A 18 -20.11 -12.46 32.84
CA LYS A 18 -20.94 -13.50 33.48
C LYS A 18 -21.72 -14.29 32.44
N ILE A 19 -21.03 -15.24 31.81
CA ILE A 19 -21.66 -16.16 30.86
C ILE A 19 -22.37 -17.26 31.64
N PRO A 20 -23.69 -17.44 31.47
CA PRO A 20 -24.43 -18.49 32.15
C PRO A 20 -23.81 -19.87 31.92
N GLY A 21 -23.52 -20.62 32.98
CA GLY A 21 -23.00 -21.99 32.92
C GLY A 21 -21.48 -22.15 32.74
N ILE A 22 -20.69 -21.07 32.63
CA ILE A 22 -19.22 -21.17 32.60
C ILE A 22 -18.64 -21.70 33.91
N ASP A 23 -19.26 -21.31 35.04
CA ASP A 23 -18.80 -21.65 36.39
C ASP A 23 -19.39 -22.97 36.94
N GLU A 24 -20.17 -23.69 36.15
CA GLU A 24 -20.77 -24.97 36.57
C GLU A 24 -19.78 -26.13 36.38
N GLY A 25 -20.02 -27.30 36.98
CA GLY A 25 -19.18 -28.49 36.80
C GLY A 25 -17.82 -28.48 37.52
N THR A 26 -16.97 -29.46 37.18
CA THR A 26 -15.62 -29.64 37.76
C THR A 26 -14.63 -28.58 37.29
N GLU A 27 -13.56 -28.32 38.04
CA GLU A 27 -12.55 -27.30 37.67
C GLU A 27 -11.97 -27.50 36.27
N ARG A 28 -11.80 -28.76 35.84
CA ARG A 28 -11.32 -29.10 34.50
C ARG A 28 -12.30 -28.67 33.41
N GLU A 29 -13.59 -28.95 33.59
CA GLU A 29 -14.65 -28.59 32.64
C GLU A 29 -14.86 -27.08 32.57
N ARG A 30 -14.70 -26.37 33.69
CA ARG A 30 -14.71 -24.89 33.72
C ARG A 30 -13.54 -24.33 32.90
N ALA A 31 -12.33 -24.85 33.10
CA ALA A 31 -11.16 -24.42 32.35
C ALA A 31 -11.30 -24.67 30.84
N GLU A 32 -11.82 -25.84 30.45
CA GLU A 32 -12.12 -26.18 29.06
C GLU A 32 -13.16 -25.23 28.44
N ARG A 33 -14.26 -24.94 29.14
CA ARG A 33 -15.29 -23.98 28.70
C ARG A 33 -14.73 -22.57 28.51
N VAL A 34 -13.89 -22.10 29.42
CA VAL A 34 -13.24 -20.79 29.32
C VAL A 34 -12.33 -20.72 28.08
N GLN A 35 -11.58 -21.79 27.78
CA GLN A 35 -10.74 -21.85 26.57
C GLN A 35 -11.56 -21.87 25.29
N ILE A 36 -12.63 -22.66 25.24
CA ILE A 36 -13.55 -22.72 24.10
C ILE A 36 -14.20 -21.34 23.87
N HIS A 37 -14.70 -20.71 24.93
CA HIS A 37 -15.30 -19.38 24.84
C HIS A 37 -14.30 -18.33 24.34
N LYS A 38 -13.09 -18.29 24.90
CA LYS A 38 -12.02 -17.37 24.45
C LYS A 38 -11.68 -17.57 22.96
N SER A 39 -11.50 -18.82 22.53
CA SER A 39 -11.16 -19.12 21.13
C SER A 39 -12.29 -18.77 20.16
N THR A 40 -13.54 -19.03 20.55
CA THR A 40 -14.73 -18.73 19.74
C THR A 40 -14.95 -17.22 19.64
N ARG A 41 -14.81 -16.49 20.76
CA ARG A 41 -14.90 -15.03 20.80
C ARG A 41 -13.87 -14.37 19.90
N LEU A 42 -12.62 -14.84 19.91
CA LEU A 42 -11.56 -14.31 19.04
C LEU A 42 -11.91 -14.52 17.55
N LYS A 43 -12.37 -15.71 17.17
CA LYS A 43 -12.80 -16.00 15.79
C LYS A 43 -13.98 -15.13 15.35
N LEU A 44 -14.97 -14.95 16.22
CA LEU A 44 -16.14 -14.09 15.96
C LEU A 44 -15.74 -12.62 15.82
N GLN A 45 -14.83 -12.13 16.67
CA GLN A 45 -14.28 -10.79 16.56
C GLN A 45 -13.53 -10.61 15.23
N GLN A 46 -12.69 -11.57 14.85
CA GLN A 46 -11.98 -11.54 13.57
C GLN A 46 -12.93 -11.54 12.38
N TRP A 47 -13.96 -12.40 12.41
CA TRP A 47 -15.00 -12.45 11.39
C TRP A 47 -15.76 -11.11 11.31
N PHE A 48 -16.15 -10.53 12.44
CA PHE A 48 -16.88 -9.26 12.46
C PHE A 48 -16.02 -8.09 11.94
N LEU A 49 -14.74 -8.05 12.31
CA LEU A 49 -13.78 -7.06 11.77
C LEU A 49 -13.58 -7.22 10.26
N HIS A 50 -13.65 -8.43 9.74
CA HIS A 50 -13.57 -8.73 8.31
C HIS A 50 -14.87 -8.38 7.55
N ASP A 51 -16.04 -8.77 8.07
CA ASP A 51 -17.35 -8.65 7.40
C ASP A 51 -17.97 -7.25 7.50
N ARG A 52 -17.92 -6.62 8.67
CA ARG A 52 -18.50 -5.29 8.94
C ARG A 52 -17.45 -4.18 8.89
N GLY A 53 -16.26 -4.50 8.39
CA GLY A 53 -15.00 -3.80 8.61
C GLY A 53 -15.02 -2.31 8.31
N LYS A 54 -15.39 -1.50 9.30
CA LYS A 54 -14.87 -0.14 9.52
C LYS A 54 -14.88 0.13 11.02
N VAL A 55 -13.87 -0.34 11.76
CA VAL A 55 -13.53 0.34 13.01
C VAL A 55 -12.95 1.69 12.60
N PRO A 56 -13.59 2.83 12.90
CA PRO A 56 -13.03 4.13 12.58
C PRO A 56 -11.64 4.23 13.23
N GLY A 57 -10.60 4.45 12.42
CA GLY A 57 -9.23 4.60 12.91
C GLY A 57 -8.39 3.31 13.08
N ALA A 58 -8.85 2.12 12.66
CA ALA A 58 -7.99 0.92 12.67
C ALA A 58 -6.76 1.06 11.75
N ALA A 59 -6.93 1.69 10.59
CA ALA A 59 -5.84 2.09 9.69
C ALA A 59 -4.91 3.15 10.33
N ASP A 60 -5.40 3.88 11.34
CA ASP A 60 -4.64 4.87 12.10
C ASP A 60 -3.88 4.29 13.29
N SER A 61 -4.02 2.98 13.56
CA SER A 61 -3.30 2.33 14.65
C SER A 61 -1.78 2.45 14.44
N LYS A 62 -1.05 2.71 15.53
CA LYS A 62 0.42 2.84 15.49
C LYS A 62 1.08 1.61 14.90
N GLU A 63 0.47 0.44 15.04
CA GLU A 63 1.02 -0.83 14.56
C GLU A 63 0.85 -1.05 13.06
N VAL A 64 -0.32 -0.68 12.50
CA VAL A 64 -0.54 -0.63 11.05
C VAL A 64 0.35 0.43 10.42
N LYS A 65 0.45 1.62 11.03
CA LYS A 65 1.38 2.68 10.58
C LYS A 65 2.85 2.26 10.64
N LYS A 66 3.29 1.51 11.65
CA LYS A 66 4.67 0.99 11.71
C LYS A 66 4.93 -0.05 10.62
N LEU A 67 3.96 -0.94 10.37
CA LEU A 67 4.05 -1.94 9.31
C LEU A 67 4.11 -1.28 7.93
N PHE A 68 3.17 -0.38 7.62
CA PHE A 68 3.17 0.39 6.37
C PHE A 68 4.26 1.46 6.28
N LYS A 69 4.85 1.94 7.39
CA LYS A 69 6.04 2.80 7.32
C LYS A 69 7.32 2.00 7.03
N ALA A 70 7.37 0.76 7.49
CA ALA A 70 8.45 -0.16 7.17
C ALA A 70 8.36 -0.70 5.73
N ILE A 71 7.14 -0.75 5.16
CA ILE A 71 6.86 -1.23 3.79
C ILE A 71 6.76 -0.07 2.77
N GLY A 72 6.09 1.02 3.14
CA GLY A 72 5.63 2.10 2.27
C GLY A 72 6.51 3.34 2.25
N GLN A 73 7.83 3.19 2.36
CA GLN A 73 8.74 4.29 1.96
C GLN A 73 8.67 4.59 0.44
N GLU A 74 7.85 3.84 -0.31
CA GLU A 74 7.78 3.85 -1.77
C GLU A 74 6.41 4.24 -2.34
N SER A 75 5.37 4.42 -1.50
CA SER A 75 4.06 4.86 -2.00
C SER A 75 4.06 6.37 -2.24
N VAL A 76 4.06 6.78 -3.51
CA VAL A 76 3.85 8.18 -3.91
C VAL A 76 2.44 8.59 -3.49
N ARG A 77 2.33 9.57 -2.59
CA ARG A 77 1.03 10.14 -2.23
C ARG A 77 0.54 10.99 -3.42
N PRO A 78 -0.78 11.03 -3.67
CA PRO A 78 -1.34 11.94 -4.65
C PRO A 78 -0.82 13.37 -4.44
N PRO A 79 -0.29 14.02 -5.49
CA PRO A 79 0.25 15.37 -5.42
C PRO A 79 -0.79 16.33 -4.89
N ARG A 80 -0.41 17.13 -3.89
CA ARG A 80 -1.29 18.15 -3.32
C ARG A 80 -1.07 19.44 -4.09
N ARG A 81 -2.16 20.02 -4.61
CA ARG A 81 -2.08 21.33 -5.28
C ARG A 81 -1.48 22.37 -4.32
N LEU A 82 -0.38 22.98 -4.73
CA LEU A 82 0.26 24.05 -3.98
C LEU A 82 -0.65 25.29 -3.95
N SER A 83 -0.49 26.13 -2.91
CA SER A 83 -1.11 27.46 -2.94
C SER A 83 -0.30 28.38 -3.85
N ALA A 84 -0.94 29.40 -4.43
CA ALA A 84 -0.27 30.36 -5.31
C ALA A 84 0.95 31.03 -4.63
N VAL A 85 0.83 31.36 -3.34
CA VAL A 85 1.95 31.95 -2.56
C VAL A 85 3.06 30.92 -2.33
N ALA A 86 2.75 29.65 -2.09
CA ALA A 86 3.75 28.61 -1.93
C ALA A 86 4.48 28.31 -3.26
N PHE A 87 3.77 28.36 -4.38
CA PHE A 87 4.36 28.22 -5.71
C PHE A 87 5.23 29.43 -6.08
N TYR A 88 4.77 30.64 -5.77
CA TYR A 88 5.57 31.86 -5.90
C TYR A 88 6.86 31.79 -5.07
N GLN A 89 6.79 31.30 -3.82
CA GLN A 89 7.99 31.04 -3.02
C GLN A 89 8.88 29.98 -3.68
N LYS A 90 8.33 28.87 -4.19
CA LYS A 90 9.11 27.82 -4.85
C LYS A 90 9.91 28.37 -6.05
N MET A 91 9.30 29.25 -6.85
CA MET A 91 9.89 29.76 -8.09
C MET A 91 10.78 30.99 -7.91
N PHE A 92 10.44 31.89 -6.98
CA PHE A 92 11.07 33.21 -6.86
C PHE A 92 11.57 33.54 -5.44
N TYR A 93 11.92 32.51 -4.64
CA TYR A 93 12.41 32.75 -3.28
C TYR A 93 13.63 33.67 -3.27
N ASP A 94 14.68 33.33 -4.01
CA ASP A 94 15.95 34.04 -3.99
C ASP A 94 15.82 35.48 -4.53
N ASP A 95 15.02 35.66 -5.58
CA ASP A 95 14.93 36.94 -6.30
C ASP A 95 13.98 37.94 -5.61
N ARG A 96 12.86 37.47 -5.05
CA ARG A 96 11.75 38.34 -4.64
C ARG A 96 11.36 38.24 -3.17
N VAL A 97 11.77 37.21 -2.45
CA VAL A 97 11.34 36.98 -1.05
C VAL A 97 12.51 37.05 -0.08
N LYS A 98 13.69 36.57 -0.46
CA LYS A 98 14.85 36.39 0.42
C LYS A 98 15.37 37.68 1.03
N ALA A 99 15.57 38.73 0.23
CA ALA A 99 16.10 40.00 0.73
C ALA A 99 15.19 40.63 1.79
N ASP A 100 13.88 40.68 1.53
CA ASP A 100 12.88 41.21 2.46
C ASP A 100 12.73 40.32 3.70
N PHE A 101 12.79 38.99 3.52
CA PHE A 101 12.79 38.03 4.61
C PHE A 101 14.01 38.23 5.53
N ASP A 102 15.22 38.31 4.98
CA ASP A 102 16.45 38.46 5.75
C ASP A 102 16.47 39.79 6.52
N ALA A 103 15.98 40.86 5.90
CA ALA A 103 15.84 42.17 6.55
C ALA A 103 14.86 42.14 7.74
N ARG A 104 13.66 41.54 7.55
CA ARG A 104 12.66 41.43 8.63
C ARG A 104 13.08 40.44 9.70
N TYR A 105 13.63 39.30 9.31
CA TYR A 105 14.07 38.28 10.24
C TYR A 105 15.25 38.76 11.09
N SER A 106 16.24 39.43 10.50
CA SER A 106 17.35 40.02 11.27
C SER A 106 16.89 41.11 12.24
N THR A 107 15.91 41.93 11.86
CA THR A 107 15.32 42.94 12.76
C THR A 107 14.55 42.28 13.91
N ALA A 108 13.71 41.29 13.61
CA ALA A 108 12.95 40.56 14.62
C ALA A 108 13.87 39.77 15.56
N LEU A 109 14.94 39.19 15.04
CA LEU A 109 15.93 38.46 15.82
C LEU A 109 16.70 39.38 16.76
N LYS A 110 17.15 40.56 16.28
CA LYS A 110 17.80 41.57 17.13
C LYS A 110 16.87 42.07 18.23
N ALA A 111 15.62 42.38 17.90
CA ALA A 111 14.63 42.82 18.90
C ALA A 111 14.37 41.74 19.97
N TRP A 112 14.33 40.46 19.58
CA TRP A 112 14.20 39.35 20.51
C TRP A 112 15.45 39.18 21.40
N GLN A 113 16.66 39.30 20.84
CA GLN A 113 17.92 39.25 21.58
C GLN A 113 18.00 40.41 22.60
N ASP A 114 17.72 41.64 22.16
CA ASP A 114 17.69 42.83 23.01
C ASP A 114 16.67 42.70 24.17
N ALA A 115 15.49 42.13 23.92
CA ALA A 115 14.49 41.91 24.95
C ALA A 115 14.92 40.84 25.96
N ARG A 116 15.71 39.85 25.51
CA ARG A 116 16.29 38.79 26.35
C ARG A 116 17.38 39.32 27.25
N ASP A 117 18.26 40.14 26.71
CA ASP A 117 19.35 40.73 27.48
C ASP A 117 18.83 41.75 28.51
N ARG A 118 17.67 42.38 28.24
CA ARG A 118 16.96 43.30 29.16
C ARG A 118 16.09 42.59 30.20
N GLY A 119 15.99 41.25 30.18
CA GLY A 119 15.19 40.49 31.14
C GLY A 119 13.68 40.72 31.05
N ILE A 120 13.18 41.16 29.90
CA ILE A 120 11.74 41.31 29.64
C ILE A 120 11.14 39.91 29.45
N THR A 121 9.91 39.67 29.90
CA THR A 121 9.22 38.40 29.66
C THR A 121 8.97 38.22 28.17
N ILE A 122 9.70 37.31 27.54
CA ILE A 122 9.58 36.96 26.12
C ILE A 122 9.34 35.46 25.98
N PRO A 123 8.80 35.01 24.83
CA PRO A 123 8.75 33.59 24.51
C PRO A 123 10.16 32.99 24.49
N ASP A 124 10.30 31.78 25.07
CA ASP A 124 11.57 31.01 25.10
C ASP A 124 12.16 30.73 23.70
N LYS A 125 11.32 30.85 22.66
CA LYS A 125 11.67 30.53 21.28
C LYS A 125 11.92 31.81 20.47
N PRO A 126 12.93 31.81 19.58
CA PRO A 126 13.16 32.92 18.67
C PRO A 126 11.99 33.10 17.70
N PRO A 127 11.92 34.25 17.00
CA PRO A 127 10.87 34.51 16.00
C PRO A 127 10.78 33.37 14.97
N ALA A 128 9.56 32.91 14.70
CA ALA A 128 9.33 31.80 13.78
C ALA A 128 9.65 32.22 12.34
N GLN A 129 10.77 31.73 11.79
CA GLN A 129 11.22 32.01 10.42
C GLN A 129 10.13 31.73 9.39
N LEU A 130 9.45 30.59 9.50
CA LEU A 130 8.41 30.19 8.55
C LEU A 130 7.25 31.19 8.51
N LYS A 131 6.85 31.73 9.66
CA LYS A 131 5.77 32.72 9.75
C LYS A 131 6.15 34.01 9.02
N ILE A 132 7.33 34.54 9.33
CA ILE A 132 7.85 35.77 8.71
C ILE A 132 8.02 35.57 7.20
N ARG A 133 8.53 34.42 6.76
CA ARG A 133 8.69 34.08 5.35
C ARG A 133 7.35 34.06 4.60
N ASN A 134 6.31 33.49 5.21
CA ASN A 134 4.99 33.41 4.60
C ASN A 134 4.30 34.78 4.53
N GLU A 135 4.47 35.61 5.56
CA GLU A 135 3.97 36.99 5.57
C GLU A 135 4.64 37.83 4.47
N VAL A 136 5.97 37.78 4.38
CA VAL A 136 6.73 38.49 3.32
C VAL A 136 6.31 38.04 1.93
N ALA A 137 6.20 36.73 1.71
CA ALA A 137 5.80 36.22 0.41
C ALA A 137 4.36 36.58 0.04
N ALA A 138 3.43 36.58 1.01
CA ALA A 138 2.05 36.99 0.76
C ALA A 138 1.95 38.48 0.41
N GLU A 139 2.73 39.33 1.09
CA GLU A 139 2.79 40.75 0.78
C GLU A 139 3.43 41.02 -0.58
N ASN A 140 4.53 40.34 -0.91
CA ASN A 140 5.20 40.53 -2.19
C ASN A 140 4.34 40.02 -3.34
N TRP A 141 3.69 38.87 -3.17
CA TRP A 141 2.66 38.37 -4.09
C TRP A 141 1.51 39.37 -4.31
N ALA A 142 1.03 40.03 -3.26
CA ALA A 142 -0.04 41.02 -3.38
C ALA A 142 0.37 42.29 -4.15
N LYS A 143 1.66 42.65 -4.12
CA LYS A 143 2.23 43.79 -4.85
C LYS A 143 2.48 43.49 -6.33
N GLU A 144 2.54 42.21 -6.71
CA GLU A 144 2.76 41.82 -8.10
C GLU A 144 1.64 42.31 -9.03
N SER A 145 1.99 42.50 -10.30
CA SER A 145 1.02 42.86 -11.34
C SER A 145 -0.05 41.77 -11.47
N LYS A 146 -1.22 42.16 -11.98
CA LYS A 146 -2.31 41.21 -12.19
C LYS A 146 -1.94 40.18 -13.28
N GLU A 147 -1.27 40.63 -14.34
CA GLU A 147 -0.81 39.79 -15.45
C GLU A 147 0.17 38.71 -14.97
N PHE A 148 1.15 39.09 -14.14
CA PHE A 148 2.12 38.14 -13.59
C PHE A 148 1.45 37.12 -12.67
N ARG A 149 0.47 37.55 -11.87
CA ARG A 149 -0.29 36.62 -11.01
C ARG A 149 -1.11 35.62 -11.82
N GLU A 150 -1.68 36.03 -12.94
CA GLU A 150 -2.44 35.15 -13.84
C GLU A 150 -1.52 34.13 -14.53
N GLU A 151 -0.36 34.56 -15.04
CA GLU A 151 0.67 33.67 -15.60
C GLU A 151 1.12 32.62 -14.57
N MET A 152 1.35 33.04 -13.33
CA MET A 152 1.76 32.14 -12.26
C MET A 152 0.67 31.16 -11.83
N LEU A 153 -0.61 31.52 -11.94
CA LEU A 153 -1.72 30.59 -11.71
C LEU A 153 -1.86 29.58 -12.84
N GLN A 154 -1.57 29.96 -14.08
CA GLN A 154 -1.53 29.03 -15.22
C GLN A 154 -0.39 28.03 -15.06
N ALA A 155 0.83 28.50 -14.77
CA ALA A 155 1.98 27.62 -14.53
C ALA A 155 1.78 26.67 -13.33
N LEU A 156 1.05 27.11 -12.30
CA LEU A 156 0.65 26.24 -11.18
C LEU A 156 -0.26 25.10 -11.64
N GLU A 157 -1.27 25.42 -12.47
CA GLU A 157 -2.21 24.42 -12.95
C GLU A 157 -1.52 23.44 -13.90
N GLU A 158 -0.65 23.91 -14.80
CA GLU A 158 0.17 23.05 -15.68
C GLU A 158 1.08 22.10 -14.89
N GLU A 159 1.74 22.57 -13.82
CA GLU A 159 2.55 21.70 -12.96
C GLU A 159 1.67 20.66 -12.24
N HIS A 160 0.50 21.07 -11.75
CA HIS A 160 -0.43 20.15 -11.11
C HIS A 160 -0.96 19.09 -12.10
N GLU A 161 -1.31 19.49 -13.32
CA GLU A 161 -1.76 18.58 -14.37
C GLU A 161 -0.66 17.60 -14.77
N ARG A 162 0.60 18.07 -14.90
CA ARG A 162 1.76 17.21 -15.17
C ARG A 162 1.97 16.17 -14.05
N GLU A 163 1.96 16.61 -12.79
CA GLU A 163 2.09 15.70 -11.65
C GLU A 163 0.92 14.69 -11.58
N LEU A 164 -0.30 15.11 -11.94
CA LEU A 164 -1.44 14.21 -12.05
C LEU A 164 -1.30 13.20 -13.20
N LEU A 165 -0.74 13.61 -14.34
CA LEU A 165 -0.46 12.73 -15.47
C LEU A 165 0.62 11.70 -15.12
N GLU A 166 1.68 12.11 -14.43
CA GLU A 166 2.72 11.20 -13.96
C GLU A 166 2.14 10.14 -13.01
N VAL A 167 1.28 10.56 -12.07
CA VAL A 167 0.63 9.61 -11.14
C VAL A 167 -0.35 8.70 -11.87
N LYS A 168 -1.12 9.22 -12.82
CA LYS A 168 -1.99 8.39 -13.67
C LYS A 168 -1.18 7.40 -14.49
N GLY A 169 -0.02 7.80 -15.00
CA GLY A 169 0.90 6.92 -15.72
C GLY A 169 1.51 5.83 -14.83
N LEU A 170 1.69 6.09 -13.53
CA LEU A 170 2.09 5.07 -12.55
C LEU A 170 0.96 4.11 -12.17
N GLU A 171 -0.30 4.53 -12.31
CA GLU A 171 -1.48 3.69 -12.04
C GLU A 171 -1.93 2.87 -13.26
N ALA A 172 -1.58 3.32 -14.46
CA ALA A 172 -1.93 2.69 -15.71
C ALA A 172 -0.98 1.52 -16.03
N MET A 173 -1.50 0.30 -16.00
CA MET A 173 -0.86 -0.86 -16.63
C MET A 173 -1.46 -1.01 -18.02
N ASP A 174 -1.00 -0.18 -18.95
CA ASP A 174 -1.60 -0.09 -20.29
C ASP A 174 -1.13 -1.23 -21.21
N HIS A 175 0.01 -1.87 -20.91
CA HIS A 175 0.54 -2.98 -21.69
C HIS A 175 0.61 -4.31 -20.90
N PRO A 176 0.34 -5.46 -21.53
CA PRO A 176 0.55 -6.79 -20.94
C PRO A 176 1.95 -6.98 -20.34
N ASP A 177 3.00 -6.48 -21.03
CA ASP A 177 4.39 -6.55 -20.54
C ASP A 177 4.62 -5.75 -19.25
N ASP A 178 3.85 -4.67 -19.04
CA ASP A 178 3.89 -3.88 -17.81
C ASP A 178 3.33 -4.67 -16.63
N PHE A 179 2.28 -5.48 -16.87
CA PHE A 179 1.75 -6.41 -15.86
C PHE A 179 2.80 -7.47 -15.49
N GLU A 180 3.47 -8.00 -16.51
CA GLU A 180 4.69 -8.81 -16.44
C GLU A 180 5.68 -8.34 -15.38
N LEU A 181 6.24 -7.19 -15.74
CA LEU A 181 7.27 -6.50 -15.00
C LEU A 181 6.78 -6.14 -13.60
N ALA A 182 5.58 -5.56 -13.49
CA ALA A 182 4.98 -5.16 -12.21
C ALA A 182 4.79 -6.37 -11.28
N MET A 183 4.34 -7.51 -11.80
CA MET A 183 4.19 -8.73 -10.98
C MET A 183 5.53 -9.31 -10.54
N ARG A 184 6.55 -9.26 -11.39
CA ARG A 184 7.91 -9.69 -11.04
C ARG A 184 8.49 -8.79 -9.95
N GLU A 185 8.38 -7.48 -10.09
CA GLU A 185 8.83 -6.52 -9.08
C GLU A 185 8.01 -6.65 -7.80
N ALA A 186 6.70 -6.90 -7.92
CA ALA A 186 5.82 -7.09 -6.79
C ALA A 186 6.22 -8.29 -5.93
N SER A 187 6.70 -9.35 -6.57
CA SER A 187 7.14 -10.55 -5.85
C SER A 187 8.25 -10.27 -4.83
N VAL A 188 9.14 -9.31 -5.12
CA VAL A 188 10.25 -8.93 -4.23
C VAL A 188 9.73 -8.31 -2.95
N PHE A 189 8.81 -7.33 -3.05
CA PHE A 189 8.28 -6.68 -1.86
C PHE A 189 7.33 -7.61 -1.08
N LEU A 190 6.52 -8.41 -1.77
CA LEU A 190 5.57 -9.33 -1.13
C LEU A 190 6.30 -10.42 -0.33
N GLN A 191 7.45 -10.91 -0.81
CA GLN A 191 8.31 -11.81 -0.05
C GLN A 191 8.77 -11.16 1.26
N ALA A 192 9.23 -9.90 1.21
CA ALA A 192 9.65 -9.16 2.40
C ALA A 192 8.50 -8.97 3.40
N ILE A 193 7.27 -8.76 2.92
CA ILE A 193 6.07 -8.69 3.76
C ILE A 193 5.81 -10.03 4.44
N ALA A 194 5.76 -11.13 3.68
CA ALA A 194 5.50 -12.46 4.22
C ALA A 194 6.54 -12.85 5.28
N GLU A 195 7.83 -12.59 5.03
CA GLU A 195 8.91 -12.83 5.99
C GLU A 195 8.88 -11.88 7.19
N GLY A 196 8.46 -10.63 6.98
CA GLY A 196 8.24 -9.67 8.05
C GLY A 196 7.14 -10.14 9.01
N LEU A 197 6.02 -10.63 8.46
CA LEU A 197 4.94 -11.23 9.24
C LEU A 197 5.43 -12.47 10.01
N GLN A 198 6.18 -13.36 9.33
CA GLN A 198 6.73 -14.55 9.98
C GLN A 198 7.66 -14.18 11.14
N ARG A 199 8.62 -13.27 10.93
CA ARG A 199 9.58 -12.87 11.98
C ARG A 199 8.90 -12.17 13.14
N ARG A 200 7.93 -11.31 12.84
CA ARG A 200 7.26 -10.49 13.87
C ARG A 200 6.34 -11.31 14.75
N TYR A 201 5.62 -12.27 14.18
CA TYR A 201 4.58 -13.01 14.89
C TYR A 201 4.93 -14.48 15.14
N GLY A 202 6.03 -15.00 14.57
CA GLY A 202 6.42 -16.40 14.68
C GLY A 202 5.48 -17.36 13.94
N MET A 203 4.68 -16.88 13.00
CA MET A 203 3.68 -17.67 12.28
C MET A 203 4.10 -17.93 10.83
N ALA A 204 3.73 -19.08 10.28
CA ALA A 204 3.80 -19.28 8.83
C ALA A 204 2.86 -18.29 8.13
N ALA A 205 3.37 -17.60 7.11
CA ALA A 205 2.60 -16.60 6.36
C ALA A 205 2.63 -16.96 4.88
N SER A 206 1.47 -16.91 4.22
CA SER A 206 1.37 -17.13 2.78
C SER A 206 0.51 -16.03 2.18
N ILE A 207 0.97 -15.44 1.08
CA ILE A 207 0.24 -14.44 0.30
C ILE A 207 -0.10 -15.12 -1.02
N LEU A 208 -1.40 -15.19 -1.34
CA LEU A 208 -1.88 -15.75 -2.59
C LEU A 208 -2.60 -14.65 -3.36
N MET A 209 -2.30 -14.53 -4.65
CA MET A 209 -2.96 -13.64 -5.59
C MET A 209 -3.42 -14.47 -6.78
N ALA A 210 -4.64 -14.25 -7.25
CA ALA A 210 -5.17 -14.99 -8.36
C ALA A 210 -5.99 -14.09 -9.28
N GLY A 211 -5.85 -14.31 -10.58
CA GLY A 211 -6.42 -13.44 -11.60
C GLY A 211 -6.06 -13.89 -13.01
N PRO A 212 -6.57 -13.18 -14.03
CA PRO A 212 -6.21 -13.42 -15.41
C PRO A 212 -4.74 -13.10 -15.67
N ILE A 213 -4.05 -13.98 -16.39
CA ILE A 213 -2.68 -13.80 -16.85
C ILE A 213 -2.68 -13.38 -18.31
N PRO A 214 -2.22 -12.16 -18.63
CA PRO A 214 -2.25 -11.63 -20.00
C PRO A 214 -1.57 -12.54 -21.02
N GLU A 215 -0.36 -13.03 -20.74
CA GLU A 215 0.42 -13.90 -21.64
C GLU A 215 -0.23 -15.26 -21.92
N LYS A 216 -1.11 -15.71 -21.01
CA LYS A 216 -1.83 -16.97 -21.17
C LYS A 216 -3.26 -16.73 -21.67
N GLY A 217 -3.46 -15.71 -22.51
CA GLY A 217 -4.76 -15.37 -23.11
C GLY A 217 -5.85 -15.00 -22.09
N GLY A 218 -5.47 -14.44 -20.94
CA GLY A 218 -6.40 -14.13 -19.85
C GLY A 218 -6.85 -15.36 -19.06
N SER A 219 -6.17 -16.51 -19.19
CA SER A 219 -6.43 -17.66 -18.33
C SER A 219 -6.15 -17.33 -16.87
N LEU A 220 -6.92 -17.95 -15.96
CA LEU A 220 -6.80 -17.70 -14.55
C LEU A 220 -5.64 -18.51 -13.97
N ASP A 221 -4.82 -17.87 -13.16
CA ASP A 221 -3.71 -18.51 -12.47
C ASP A 221 -3.60 -18.01 -11.02
N VAL A 222 -2.86 -18.76 -10.20
CA VAL A 222 -2.54 -18.39 -8.81
C VAL A 222 -1.04 -18.17 -8.69
N ARG A 223 -0.65 -16.96 -8.26
CA ARG A 223 0.72 -16.67 -7.84
C ARG A 223 0.77 -16.60 -6.32
N SER A 224 1.72 -17.30 -5.73
CA SER A 224 1.82 -17.43 -4.27
C SER A 224 3.23 -17.19 -3.76
N ILE A 225 3.29 -16.67 -2.55
CA ILE A 225 4.51 -16.34 -1.81
C ILE A 225 4.39 -16.91 -0.42
N HIS A 226 5.40 -17.66 0.01
CA HIS A 226 5.36 -18.40 1.27
C HIS A 226 6.55 -18.07 2.15
N ALA A 227 6.24 -17.67 3.38
CA ALA A 227 7.18 -17.56 4.49
C ALA A 227 7.00 -18.76 5.44
N ALA A 228 8.05 -19.05 6.21
CA ALA A 228 8.30 -20.29 6.93
C ALA A 228 8.62 -21.51 6.05
N VAL A 229 9.34 -22.45 6.65
CA VAL A 229 9.78 -23.73 6.08
C VAL A 229 9.51 -24.83 7.10
N THR A 230 9.35 -26.07 6.64
CA THR A 230 9.24 -27.22 7.54
C THR A 230 10.52 -27.38 8.37
N SER A 231 10.39 -27.91 9.60
CA SER A 231 11.52 -28.14 10.50
C SER A 231 12.41 -29.35 10.12
N GLY A 232 12.07 -30.04 9.03
CA GLY A 232 12.82 -31.18 8.52
C GLY A 232 14.11 -30.78 7.82
N ALA A 233 14.95 -31.79 7.50
CA ALA A 233 16.27 -31.58 6.89
C ALA A 233 16.23 -30.84 5.54
N ALA A 234 15.11 -30.92 4.81
CA ALA A 234 14.95 -30.30 3.51
C ALA A 234 14.35 -28.88 3.53
N ALA A 235 13.97 -28.35 4.70
CA ALA A 235 13.41 -27.00 4.87
C ALA A 235 12.44 -26.57 3.75
N LEU A 236 11.34 -27.32 3.61
CA LEU A 236 10.42 -27.17 2.47
C LEU A 236 9.41 -26.05 2.70
N ARG A 237 9.11 -25.28 1.64
CA ARG A 237 7.96 -24.35 1.61
C ARG A 237 6.65 -25.12 1.47
N TRP A 238 5.52 -24.48 1.77
CA TRP A 238 4.21 -25.17 1.79
C TRP A 238 3.89 -25.94 0.47
N PRO A 239 4.02 -25.36 -0.74
CA PRO A 239 3.75 -26.11 -1.97
C PRO A 239 4.65 -27.33 -2.18
N GLN A 240 5.85 -27.33 -1.59
CA GLN A 240 6.80 -28.45 -1.68
C GLN A 240 6.54 -29.50 -0.59
N ALA A 241 6.09 -29.05 0.59
CA ALA A 241 5.80 -29.92 1.73
C ALA A 241 4.47 -30.67 1.57
N ASP A 242 3.48 -30.04 0.92
CA ASP A 242 2.16 -30.61 0.66
C ASP A 242 1.63 -30.14 -0.71
N PRO A 243 2.11 -30.75 -1.81
CA PRO A 243 1.69 -30.39 -3.17
C PRO A 243 0.18 -30.59 -3.39
N ASP A 244 -0.38 -31.68 -2.85
CA ASP A 244 -1.80 -32.03 -3.03
C ASP A 244 -2.74 -31.08 -2.28
N GLY A 245 -2.39 -30.70 -1.05
CA GLY A 245 -3.14 -29.72 -0.28
C GLY A 245 -3.06 -28.33 -0.91
N TYR A 246 -1.89 -27.95 -1.42
CA TYR A 246 -1.72 -26.68 -2.11
C TYR A 246 -2.53 -26.63 -3.43
N ALA A 247 -2.51 -27.70 -4.24
CA ALA A 247 -3.32 -27.79 -5.47
C ALA A 247 -4.84 -27.67 -5.19
N GLN A 248 -5.32 -28.19 -4.06
CA GLN A 248 -6.72 -28.02 -3.66
C GLN A 248 -7.06 -26.55 -3.35
N VAL A 249 -6.14 -25.82 -2.70
CA VAL A 249 -6.30 -24.39 -2.41
C VAL A 249 -6.34 -23.59 -3.70
N GLU A 250 -5.43 -23.87 -4.64
CA GLU A 250 -5.43 -23.23 -5.96
C GLU A 250 -6.76 -23.44 -6.68
N LYS A 251 -7.26 -24.69 -6.71
CA LYS A 251 -8.55 -24.99 -7.33
C LYS A 251 -9.71 -24.23 -6.72
N ILE A 252 -9.76 -24.12 -5.39
CA ILE A 252 -10.81 -23.35 -4.69
C ILE A 252 -10.69 -21.86 -5.01
N MET A 253 -9.48 -21.33 -5.02
CA MET A 253 -9.21 -19.93 -5.32
C MET A 253 -9.60 -19.59 -6.77
N LEU A 254 -9.19 -20.40 -7.74
CA LEU A 254 -9.55 -20.24 -9.15
C LEU A 254 -11.07 -20.29 -9.37
N LYS A 255 -11.79 -21.15 -8.63
CA LYS A 255 -13.26 -21.19 -8.69
C LYS A 255 -13.89 -19.88 -8.22
N PHE A 256 -13.37 -19.28 -7.14
CA PHE A 256 -13.82 -17.97 -6.66
C PHE A 256 -13.47 -16.86 -7.66
N VAL A 257 -12.23 -16.85 -8.14
CA VAL A 257 -11.70 -15.84 -9.08
C VAL A 257 -12.45 -15.88 -10.41
N ALA A 258 -12.91 -17.05 -10.88
CA ALA A 258 -13.76 -17.16 -12.06
C ALA A 258 -15.12 -16.45 -11.92
N GLN A 259 -15.58 -16.22 -10.69
CA GLN A 259 -16.77 -15.40 -10.42
C GLN A 259 -16.43 -13.91 -10.34
N VAL A 260 -15.21 -13.57 -9.92
CA VAL A 260 -14.71 -12.19 -9.87
C VAL A 260 -14.40 -11.66 -11.27
N PHE A 261 -13.85 -12.51 -12.15
CA PHE A 261 -13.47 -12.16 -13.53
C PHE A 261 -14.27 -12.99 -14.55
N PRO A 262 -15.43 -12.47 -15.00
CA PRO A 262 -16.20 -13.09 -16.08
C PRO A 262 -15.38 -13.27 -17.36
N ILE A 263 -15.85 -14.14 -18.26
CA ILE A 263 -15.13 -14.47 -19.53
C ILE A 263 -14.78 -13.21 -20.33
N ALA A 264 -15.71 -12.25 -20.43
CA ALA A 264 -15.49 -11.02 -21.17
C ALA A 264 -14.35 -10.16 -20.58
N GLU A 265 -14.24 -10.11 -19.25
CA GLU A 265 -13.19 -9.35 -18.56
C GLU A 265 -11.83 -10.05 -18.67
N ARG A 266 -11.82 -11.38 -18.65
CA ARG A 266 -10.61 -12.17 -18.89
C ARG A 266 -10.08 -11.94 -20.30
N ALA A 267 -10.95 -11.98 -21.31
CA ALA A 267 -10.59 -11.72 -22.70
C ALA A 267 -10.06 -10.28 -22.89
N ALA A 268 -10.67 -9.29 -22.23
CA ALA A 268 -10.20 -7.90 -22.29
C ALA A 268 -8.81 -7.67 -21.67
N ARG A 269 -8.34 -8.60 -20.83
CA ARG A 269 -7.02 -8.55 -20.17
C ARG A 269 -6.00 -9.51 -20.80
N ALA A 270 -6.37 -10.20 -21.88
CA ALA A 270 -5.43 -10.99 -22.66
C ALA A 270 -4.47 -10.05 -23.40
N ALA A 271 -3.22 -10.48 -23.57
CA ALA A 271 -2.35 -9.83 -24.55
C ALA A 271 -2.94 -10.06 -25.96
N ASN A 272 -3.10 -9.01 -26.75
CA ASN A 272 -3.48 -9.16 -28.16
C ASN A 272 -2.22 -9.58 -28.93
N ASP A 273 -2.23 -10.78 -29.53
CA ASP A 273 -1.11 -11.29 -30.33
C ASP A 273 -0.81 -10.46 -31.61
N ASP A 274 -1.62 -9.44 -31.90
CA ASP A 274 -1.46 -8.58 -33.09
C ASP A 274 -0.19 -7.70 -33.05
N ASP A 275 0.42 -7.48 -31.87
CA ASP A 275 1.68 -6.73 -31.74
C ASP A 275 2.94 -7.62 -31.86
N ALA A 276 2.80 -8.95 -31.85
CA ALA A 276 3.94 -9.88 -31.89
C ALA A 276 4.38 -10.31 -33.31
N GLN A 277 3.65 -9.97 -34.37
CA GLN A 277 3.98 -10.34 -35.75
C GLN A 277 4.71 -9.24 -36.56
N GLY A 278 5.27 -8.24 -35.87
CA GLY A 278 5.87 -7.05 -36.46
C GLY A 278 7.39 -7.00 -36.60
N ILE A 279 8.15 -8.10 -36.48
CA ILE A 279 9.59 -8.11 -36.82
C ILE A 279 9.95 -9.41 -37.55
N GLY A 280 9.93 -9.36 -38.88
CA GLY A 280 10.42 -10.42 -39.74
C GLY A 280 11.95 -10.47 -39.80
N ASP A 281 12.46 -11.70 -39.76
CA ASP A 281 13.60 -12.28 -40.46
C ASP A 281 14.83 -11.40 -40.80
N ALA A 282 15.97 -11.73 -40.15
CA ALA A 282 17.27 -11.75 -40.83
C ALA A 282 18.28 -12.70 -40.15
N HIS A 283 18.81 -13.62 -40.96
CA HIS A 283 19.87 -14.60 -40.72
C HIS A 283 21.11 -14.17 -39.90
N GLY A 284 21.67 -15.13 -39.15
CA GLY A 284 23.07 -15.54 -39.40
C GLY A 284 24.05 -15.69 -38.23
N SER A 285 24.52 -16.93 -38.06
CA SER A 285 25.89 -17.35 -37.67
C SER A 285 26.34 -17.16 -36.22
N GLY A 286 26.66 -18.28 -35.55
CA GLY A 286 26.98 -18.35 -34.12
C GLY A 286 28.44 -18.14 -33.72
N SER A 287 28.68 -18.30 -32.41
CA SER A 287 29.90 -18.87 -31.82
C SER A 287 29.62 -19.24 -30.35
N ALA A 288 30.37 -20.21 -29.84
CA ALA A 288 30.23 -20.85 -28.53
C ALA A 288 31.03 -20.14 -27.40
N SER A 289 30.83 -20.68 -26.19
CA SER A 289 31.52 -20.42 -24.90
C SER A 289 31.01 -19.19 -24.13
N ALA A 290 30.94 -19.14 -22.80
CA ALA A 290 30.95 -20.11 -21.70
C ALA A 290 30.57 -19.32 -20.42
N ASP A 291 30.02 -20.03 -19.43
CA ASP A 291 29.96 -19.70 -17.99
C ASP A 291 29.28 -18.40 -17.51
N ALA A 292 28.06 -18.56 -16.99
CA ALA A 292 27.64 -17.94 -15.73
C ALA A 292 26.45 -18.71 -15.13
N LYS A 293 26.71 -19.52 -14.09
CA LYS A 293 25.66 -20.12 -13.26
C LYS A 293 25.01 -19.03 -12.41
N ALA A 294 23.79 -18.62 -12.76
CA ALA A 294 22.90 -17.86 -11.90
C ALA A 294 21.65 -18.71 -11.60
N ASN A 295 21.47 -18.95 -10.31
CA ASN A 295 20.42 -19.74 -9.67
C ASN A 295 19.03 -19.23 -10.09
N THR A 296 18.32 -19.99 -10.92
CA THR A 296 16.98 -19.68 -11.47
C THR A 296 16.03 -20.86 -11.28
N ASP A 297 16.04 -21.49 -10.11
CA ASP A 297 15.04 -22.51 -9.75
C ASP A 297 13.97 -21.90 -8.84
N ALA A 298 13.07 -21.09 -9.39
CA ALA A 298 11.86 -20.65 -8.67
C ALA A 298 10.72 -20.08 -9.53
N TYR A 299 10.64 -20.29 -10.85
CA TYR A 299 9.45 -19.87 -11.61
C TYR A 299 9.19 -20.80 -12.80
N SER A 300 8.46 -21.89 -12.53
CA SER A 300 7.50 -22.53 -13.43
C SER A 300 7.23 -23.95 -12.93
N CYS A 301 6.03 -24.19 -12.41
CA CYS A 301 5.47 -25.52 -12.42
C CYS A 301 4.35 -25.48 -13.46
N SER A 302 4.67 -25.84 -14.71
CA SER A 302 3.66 -25.97 -15.76
C SER A 302 2.90 -27.27 -15.53
N CYS A 303 1.63 -27.18 -15.16
CA CYS A 303 0.70 -28.29 -15.34
C CYS A 303 0.01 -28.12 -16.71
N SER A 304 0.08 -29.21 -17.47
CA SER A 304 -0.35 -29.41 -18.85
C SER A 304 -1.82 -29.07 -19.13
N ASP A 305 -2.06 -28.72 -20.40
CA ASP A 305 -3.34 -28.54 -21.08
C ASP A 305 -4.48 -29.41 -20.53
N TYR A 306 -5.46 -28.75 -19.90
CA TYR A 306 -6.76 -29.35 -19.59
C TYR A 306 -7.86 -28.42 -20.08
N ASP A 307 -8.51 -28.80 -21.18
CA ASP A 307 -9.71 -28.13 -21.72
C ASP A 307 -10.96 -28.78 -21.07
N PRO A 308 -11.70 -28.07 -20.19
CA PRO A 308 -12.82 -28.64 -19.48
C PRO A 308 -14.11 -28.77 -20.32
N PHE A 309 -14.09 -28.52 -21.64
CA PHE A 309 -15.30 -28.50 -22.48
C PHE A 309 -15.36 -29.50 -23.65
N ALA A 310 -14.52 -30.55 -23.69
CA ALA A 310 -14.70 -31.61 -24.68
C ALA A 310 -15.92 -32.51 -24.34
N PRO A 311 -16.90 -32.69 -25.26
CA PRO A 311 -18.02 -33.60 -25.03
C PRO A 311 -17.55 -35.04 -25.18
N THR A 312 -17.76 -35.85 -24.14
CA THR A 312 -17.52 -37.30 -24.15
C THR A 312 -18.49 -38.00 -25.10
N ALA A 313 -17.95 -38.72 -26.08
CA ALA A 313 -18.65 -39.77 -26.83
C ALA A 313 -18.38 -41.14 -26.20
#